data_AF-A0A1C6MTC7-F1
#
_entry.id   AF-A0A1C6MTC7-F1
#
_cell.length_a   1.000
_cell.length_b   1.000
_cell.length_c   1.000
_cell.angle_alpha   90.00
_cell.angle_beta   90.00
_cell.angle_gamma   90.00
#
_symmetry.space_group_name_H-M   'P 1'
#
loop_
_entity.id
_entity.type
_entity.pdbx_description
1 polymer ?
#
loop_
_entity_poly.entity_id
_entity_poly.type
_entity_poly.pdbx_seq_one_letter_code
_entity_poly.pdbx_strand_id
1 'polypeptide(L)'
;MDSQHSRRWRRLAMPLGLVLTASIGLAGAAVASGQDTPASSKTDGEKLSYVVNTEADTGTVKRVKKEIAKADGKVVTAYAKIGVIVAHSSDAGFAEKMRSVKGVETAGATRTAPLRSAATTDVGKPKYLDVPKSAMGADARAEALADGKEPLESLQWDKRAIRADKASKISQGSRDVTVGVIDTGVDDTHPDLAANFSAKQSASCVGGKADTKKGAWRPFDPSGDYHGTHVAGIVAAPRNGVGVAGAAPGVQVASLKVSEPDTSLFYSEAVVCAMVFAADHGIEVTNNSYYVDPWLYNCSDDPDQKAITDAVSRAMKYATGKGVAHVSSAGNSSHDLAATEIKDDTSPNDTEPVERTVNPADCPDIPTMLPGAISVSSTGAEDGKSYFSNYGLNQIDLSAPGGDRRYQTPEEPAKDGGVLSTMPDGDYAYLQGTSMAGPQVAGVAALIKSKHPEASAKDVAWMLKAQARSVACPESFDPDGKGTYEAECTGLKGNNSFYGHGIVDALAAVKK
;
A
#
# COMPACT_ATOMS: atom_id res chain seq x y z
N MET A 1 -59.96 -26.77 17.00
CA MET A 1 -60.13 -27.81 15.97
C MET A 1 -58.72 -28.18 15.53
N ASP A 2 -58.05 -29.00 16.35
CA ASP A 2 -57.86 -30.46 16.14
C ASP A 2 -56.93 -30.74 14.95
N SER A 3 -55.64 -31.09 15.11
CA SER A 3 -54.95 -32.20 15.81
C SER A 3 -54.53 -33.31 14.82
N GLN A 4 -53.42 -33.98 15.18
CA GLN A 4 -52.80 -35.20 14.59
C GLN A 4 -51.75 -34.98 13.48
N HIS A 5 -50.58 -35.64 13.44
CA HIS A 5 -50.06 -36.81 14.16
C HIS A 5 -48.50 -36.83 14.28
N SER A 6 -48.02 -37.51 15.33
CA SER A 6 -46.65 -37.85 15.74
C SER A 6 -46.03 -39.01 14.92
N ARG A 7 -44.71 -39.29 14.87
CA ARG A 7 -43.79 -39.89 15.87
C ARG A 7 -42.33 -39.81 15.30
N ARG A 8 -41.23 -39.43 15.99
CA ARG A 8 -40.51 -39.94 17.21
C ARG A 8 -39.73 -41.24 16.90
N TRP A 9 -38.39 -41.37 17.03
CA TRP A 9 -37.51 -41.55 18.23
C TRP A 9 -36.02 -41.24 17.84
N ARG A 10 -35.15 -40.51 18.58
CA ARG A 10 -34.39 -40.76 19.86
C ARG A 10 -33.53 -42.05 19.84
N ARG A 11 -32.26 -42.13 20.28
CA ARG A 11 -31.29 -41.29 21.03
C ARG A 11 -29.88 -41.94 21.04
N LEU A 12 -28.84 -41.10 21.18
CA LEU A 12 -27.53 -41.19 21.89
C LEU A 12 -26.91 -42.55 22.31
N ALA A 13 -25.58 -42.71 22.13
CA ALA A 13 -24.54 -42.48 23.16
C ALA A 13 -23.14 -43.08 22.79
N MET A 14 -22.08 -42.28 22.91
CA MET A 14 -20.67 -42.68 23.20
C MET A 14 -20.54 -43.04 24.71
N PRO A 15 -19.45 -43.64 25.29
CA PRO A 15 -18.02 -43.40 24.99
C PRO A 15 -16.96 -44.52 25.30
N LEU A 16 -15.69 -44.18 25.02
CA LEU A 16 -14.38 -44.53 25.66
C LEU A 16 -13.94 -45.98 25.96
N GLY A 17 -12.68 -46.30 25.61
CA GLY A 17 -11.88 -47.38 26.21
C GLY A 17 -10.48 -47.54 25.61
N LEU A 18 -9.45 -47.48 26.45
CA LEU A 18 -8.01 -47.35 26.16
C LEU A 18 -7.25 -48.68 26.44
N VAL A 19 -6.02 -48.80 25.91
CA VAL A 19 -4.83 -49.60 26.39
C VAL A 19 -4.40 -50.89 25.64
N LEU A 20 -3.09 -50.84 25.32
CA LEU A 20 -2.04 -51.79 24.90
C LEU A 20 -2.16 -53.30 25.18
N THR A 21 -1.51 -54.10 24.32
CA THR A 21 -0.50 -55.10 24.74
C THR A 21 0.53 -55.38 23.64
N ALA A 22 1.78 -55.62 24.08
CA ALA A 22 2.97 -55.89 23.29
C ALA A 22 3.18 -57.39 23.01
N SER A 23 4.01 -57.74 22.03
CA SER A 23 4.62 -59.08 21.91
C SER A 23 6.01 -58.98 21.28
N ILE A 24 6.98 -59.61 21.96
CA ILE A 24 8.41 -59.71 21.67
C ILE A 24 8.67 -60.96 20.80
N GLY A 25 9.64 -60.90 19.87
CA GLY A 25 10.09 -62.06 19.11
C GLY A 25 11.51 -61.93 18.50
N LEU A 26 12.49 -62.34 19.30
CA LEU A 26 13.82 -62.95 19.01
C LEU A 26 14.84 -62.38 17.99
N ALA A 27 16.09 -62.49 18.45
CA ALA A 27 17.35 -62.04 17.87
C ALA A 27 17.92 -62.92 16.73
N GLY A 28 18.68 -62.29 15.84
CA GLY A 28 19.66 -62.90 14.95
C GLY A 28 20.91 -62.01 14.87
N ALA A 29 22.09 -62.60 15.02
CA ALA A 29 23.37 -61.91 15.19
C ALA A 29 24.06 -61.51 13.87
N ALA A 30 24.75 -60.36 13.94
CA ALA A 30 25.99 -59.94 13.28
C ALA A 30 26.12 -60.00 11.74
N VAL A 31 26.38 -58.84 11.11
CA VAL A 31 27.66 -58.49 10.43
C VAL A 31 27.76 -56.95 10.36
N ALA A 32 28.85 -56.39 10.89
CA ALA A 32 29.22 -55.00 10.66
C ALA A 32 29.78 -54.86 9.23
N SER A 33 29.08 -54.12 8.38
CA SER A 33 29.62 -53.58 7.13
C SER A 33 29.39 -52.07 7.15
N GLY A 34 30.45 -51.31 6.85
CA GLY A 34 30.47 -49.86 6.99
C GLY A 34 29.32 -49.21 6.23
N GLN A 35 28.47 -48.49 6.96
CA GLN A 35 27.58 -47.53 6.35
C GLN A 35 28.38 -46.26 6.12
N ASP A 36 28.63 -45.96 4.84
CA ASP A 36 28.77 -44.59 4.38
C ASP A 36 27.68 -43.77 5.06
N THR A 37 28.10 -42.76 5.82
CA THR A 37 27.20 -41.73 6.31
C THR A 37 26.42 -41.23 5.09
N PRO A 38 25.08 -41.33 5.04
CA PRO A 38 24.34 -40.73 3.95
C PRO A 38 24.72 -39.26 3.95
N ALA A 39 25.27 -38.79 2.84
CA ALA A 39 25.38 -37.36 2.59
C ALA A 39 24.03 -36.75 2.96
N SER A 40 24.06 -35.78 3.89
CA SER A 40 22.91 -34.98 4.27
C SER A 40 22.07 -34.73 3.03
N SER A 41 20.90 -35.37 2.98
CA SER A 41 19.93 -35.13 1.92
C SER A 41 19.58 -33.66 2.02
N LYS A 42 20.07 -32.85 1.07
CA LYS A 42 19.57 -31.50 0.85
C LYS A 42 18.06 -31.64 0.68
N THR A 43 17.31 -31.29 1.71
CA THR A 43 15.89 -31.03 1.56
C THR A 43 15.82 -29.77 0.74
N ASP A 44 15.60 -29.91 -0.58
CA ASP A 44 15.25 -28.78 -1.43
C ASP A 44 13.98 -28.15 -0.84
N GLY A 45 14.15 -27.02 -0.16
CA GLY A 45 13.05 -26.23 0.36
C GLY A 45 12.33 -25.49 -0.76
N GLU A 46 11.23 -24.85 -0.42
CA GLU A 46 10.49 -24.06 -1.39
C GLU A 46 11.31 -22.82 -1.79
N LYS A 47 11.22 -22.42 -3.06
CA LYS A 47 12.02 -21.32 -3.60
C LYS A 47 11.44 -19.98 -3.14
N LEU A 48 12.14 -19.31 -2.22
CA LEU A 48 11.77 -18.00 -1.68
C LEU A 48 12.59 -16.86 -2.31
N SER A 49 12.07 -15.64 -2.14
CA SER A 49 12.76 -14.40 -2.43
C SER A 49 13.38 -13.81 -1.17
N TYR A 50 14.58 -13.25 -1.28
CA TYR A 50 15.37 -12.70 -0.19
C TYR A 50 15.91 -11.32 -0.56
N VAL A 51 15.97 -10.44 0.44
CA VAL A 51 16.79 -9.23 0.41
C VAL A 51 18.07 -9.45 1.21
N VAL A 52 19.21 -9.09 0.62
CA VAL A 52 20.51 -9.10 1.28
C VAL A 52 21.07 -7.69 1.22
N ASN A 53 21.13 -7.05 2.38
CA ASN A 53 21.55 -5.68 2.55
C ASN A 53 23.04 -5.63 2.92
N THR A 54 23.76 -4.71 2.30
CA THR A 54 25.20 -4.50 2.45
C THR A 54 25.47 -3.00 2.55
N GLU A 55 26.70 -2.61 2.85
CA GLU A 55 27.11 -1.23 2.58
C GLU A 55 26.89 -0.90 1.09
N ALA A 56 26.55 0.36 0.79
CA ALA A 56 26.34 0.85 -0.57
C ALA A 56 27.69 1.06 -1.32
N ASP A 57 28.48 0.00 -1.40
CA ASP A 57 29.78 -0.07 -2.08
C ASP A 57 29.76 -1.15 -3.16
N THR A 58 30.20 -0.78 -4.37
CA THR A 58 30.27 -1.70 -5.52
C THR A 58 31.20 -2.89 -5.28
N GLY A 59 32.26 -2.72 -4.49
CA GLY A 59 33.19 -3.78 -4.13
C GLY A 59 32.55 -4.82 -3.23
N THR A 60 31.89 -4.38 -2.15
CA THR A 60 31.14 -5.21 -1.22
C THR A 60 30.00 -5.93 -1.91
N VAL A 61 29.16 -5.23 -2.68
CA VAL A 61 28.06 -5.84 -3.44
C VAL A 61 28.58 -6.91 -4.40
N LYS A 62 29.69 -6.67 -5.11
CA LYS A 62 30.30 -7.66 -6.02
C LYS A 62 30.80 -8.90 -5.27
N ARG A 63 31.36 -8.75 -4.07
CA ARG A 63 31.79 -9.88 -3.23
C ARG A 63 30.59 -10.67 -2.72
N VAL A 64 29.60 -9.99 -2.13
CA VAL A 64 28.40 -10.64 -1.57
C VAL A 64 27.61 -11.39 -2.65
N LYS A 65 27.50 -10.86 -3.88
CA LYS A 65 26.91 -11.61 -5.01
C LYS A 65 27.58 -12.96 -5.29
N LYS A 66 28.90 -13.08 -5.08
CA LYS A 66 29.61 -14.36 -5.23
C LYS A 66 29.31 -15.30 -4.07
N GLU A 67 29.20 -14.76 -2.85
CA GLU A 67 28.83 -15.55 -1.68
C GLU A 67 27.38 -16.06 -1.77
N ILE A 68 26.46 -15.27 -2.30
CA ILE A 68 25.09 -15.71 -2.63
C ILE A 68 25.12 -16.95 -3.53
N ALA A 69 25.91 -16.93 -4.60
CA ALA A 69 26.03 -18.08 -5.52
C ALA A 69 26.68 -19.31 -4.86
N LYS A 70 27.59 -19.12 -3.89
CA LYS A 70 28.18 -20.22 -3.12
C LYS A 70 27.21 -20.80 -2.08
N ALA A 71 26.27 -19.99 -1.61
CA ALA A 71 25.21 -20.40 -0.69
C ALA A 71 23.95 -20.91 -1.43
N ASP A 72 24.12 -21.48 -2.64
CA ASP A 72 23.03 -22.00 -3.47
C ASP A 72 21.94 -20.96 -3.85
N GLY A 73 22.22 -19.67 -3.71
CA GLY A 73 21.33 -18.58 -4.10
C GLY A 73 21.57 -18.08 -5.52
N LYS A 74 20.51 -17.58 -6.16
CA LYS A 74 20.53 -16.92 -7.47
C LYS A 74 20.23 -15.44 -7.33
N VAL A 75 21.19 -14.58 -7.69
CA VAL A 75 20.97 -13.13 -7.74
C VAL A 75 19.97 -12.80 -8.86
N VAL A 76 18.90 -12.09 -8.51
CA VAL A 76 17.89 -11.55 -9.43
C VAL A 76 18.32 -10.18 -9.92
N THR A 77 18.61 -9.29 -8.98
CA THR A 77 19.10 -7.93 -9.25
C THR A 77 19.95 -7.43 -8.08
N ALA A 78 20.72 -6.38 -8.32
CA ALA A 78 21.49 -5.70 -7.28
C ALA A 78 21.41 -4.18 -7.47
N TYR A 79 20.86 -3.50 -6.48
CA TYR A 79 20.79 -2.05 -6.38
C TYR A 79 22.01 -1.53 -5.62
N ALA A 80 23.18 -1.57 -6.27
CA ALA A 80 24.46 -1.27 -5.61
C ALA A 80 24.51 0.12 -4.94
N LYS A 81 23.79 1.09 -5.51
CA LYS A 81 23.65 2.47 -4.99
C LYS A 81 22.98 2.58 -3.62
N ILE A 82 22.24 1.55 -3.21
CA ILE A 82 21.61 1.45 -1.88
C ILE A 82 22.05 0.21 -1.11
N GLY A 83 22.99 -0.58 -1.67
CA GLY A 83 23.49 -1.80 -1.06
C GLY A 83 22.41 -2.87 -0.85
N VAL A 84 21.44 -2.99 -1.76
CA VAL A 84 20.39 -4.03 -1.67
C VAL A 84 20.55 -5.04 -2.80
N ILE A 85 20.58 -6.32 -2.49
CA ILE A 85 20.62 -7.42 -3.46
C ILE A 85 19.36 -8.26 -3.30
N VAL A 86 18.62 -8.46 -4.39
CA VAL A 86 17.48 -9.40 -4.43
C VAL A 86 17.99 -10.73 -4.93
N ALA A 87 17.73 -11.80 -4.19
CA ALA A 87 18.16 -13.15 -4.52
C ALA A 87 17.05 -14.16 -4.28
N HIS A 88 17.07 -15.26 -5.02
CA HIS A 88 16.19 -16.40 -4.79
C HIS A 88 17.00 -17.60 -4.31
N SER A 89 16.48 -18.36 -3.36
CA SER A 89 17.07 -19.63 -2.91
C SER A 89 15.99 -20.63 -2.53
N SER A 90 16.27 -21.91 -2.73
CA SER A 90 15.49 -23.03 -2.18
C SER A 90 16.09 -23.57 -0.86
N ASP A 91 17.21 -23.00 -0.42
CA ASP A 91 17.87 -23.39 0.83
C ASP A 91 17.22 -22.66 2.01
N ALA A 92 16.54 -23.39 2.88
CA ALA A 92 15.90 -22.84 4.08
C ALA A 92 16.89 -22.14 5.02
N GLY A 93 18.17 -22.52 5.00
CA GLY A 93 19.24 -21.87 5.78
C GLY A 93 19.90 -20.68 5.08
N PHE A 94 19.38 -20.24 3.93
CA PHE A 94 20.03 -19.21 3.10
C PHE A 94 20.22 -17.88 3.85
N ALA A 95 19.17 -17.36 4.50
CA ALA A 95 19.26 -16.07 5.21
C ALA A 95 20.29 -16.13 6.35
N GLU A 96 20.29 -17.21 7.14
CA GLU A 96 21.27 -17.43 8.22
C GLU A 96 22.71 -17.48 7.69
N LYS A 97 22.95 -18.24 6.60
CA LYS A 97 24.25 -18.29 5.93
C LYS A 97 24.69 -16.91 5.48
N MET A 98 23.79 -16.15 4.84
CA MET A 98 24.11 -14.80 4.35
C MET A 98 24.43 -13.82 5.47
N ARG A 99 23.79 -13.91 6.64
CA ARG A 99 24.11 -13.07 7.81
C ARG A 99 25.54 -13.27 8.33
N SER A 100 26.11 -14.46 8.12
CA SER A 100 27.51 -14.75 8.50
C SER A 100 28.54 -14.22 7.49
N VAL A 101 28.10 -13.78 6.30
CA VAL A 101 28.99 -13.30 5.24
C VAL A 101 29.51 -11.90 5.56
N LYS A 102 30.84 -11.74 5.57
CA LYS A 102 31.49 -10.44 5.76
C LYS A 102 30.98 -9.40 4.74
N GLY A 103 30.41 -8.31 5.25
CA GLY A 103 29.87 -7.20 4.47
C GLY A 103 28.36 -7.27 4.21
N VAL A 104 27.69 -8.33 4.68
CA VAL A 104 26.23 -8.35 4.83
C VAL A 104 25.88 -7.70 6.17
N GLU A 105 24.96 -6.74 6.15
CA GLU A 105 24.43 -6.07 7.34
C GLU A 105 23.17 -6.76 7.85
N THR A 106 22.21 -7.03 6.95
CA THR A 106 21.00 -7.82 7.20
C THR A 106 20.66 -8.66 5.99
N ALA A 107 20.05 -9.82 6.22
CA ALA A 107 19.52 -10.68 5.16
C ALA A 107 18.28 -11.37 5.69
N GLY A 108 17.25 -11.52 4.86
CA GLY A 108 15.96 -12.07 5.26
C GLY A 108 15.13 -12.53 4.08
N ALA A 109 14.30 -13.54 4.29
CA ALA A 109 13.24 -13.88 3.36
C ALA A 109 12.24 -12.73 3.32
N THR A 110 11.76 -12.45 2.12
CA THR A 110 10.77 -11.41 1.86
C THR A 110 9.34 -11.92 1.95
N ARG A 111 9.17 -13.24 2.13
CA ARG A 111 7.91 -13.98 2.09
C ARG A 111 7.98 -15.17 3.04
N THR A 112 6.85 -15.62 3.57
CA THR A 112 6.76 -16.90 4.31
C THR A 112 6.14 -18.01 3.45
N ALA A 113 5.51 -17.65 2.32
CA ALA A 113 5.07 -18.58 1.29
C ALA A 113 6.05 -18.64 0.10
N PRO A 114 6.06 -19.74 -0.67
CA PRO A 114 6.61 -19.78 -2.02
C PRO A 114 6.04 -18.64 -2.87
N LEU A 115 6.62 -18.42 -4.05
CA LEU A 115 6.04 -17.50 -5.03
C LEU A 115 4.60 -17.94 -5.40
N ARG A 116 3.59 -17.49 -4.63
CA ARG A 116 2.12 -17.51 -4.80
C ARG A 116 1.38 -17.00 -3.53
N SER A 117 0.23 -16.35 -3.81
CA SER A 117 -0.97 -15.93 -3.02
C SER A 117 -0.88 -15.14 -1.68
N ALA A 118 -1.27 -13.85 -1.63
CA ALA A 118 -2.46 -13.25 -0.94
C ALA A 118 -2.80 -11.78 -1.40
N ALA A 119 -3.76 -11.05 -0.80
CA ALA A 119 -4.54 -9.91 -1.36
C ALA A 119 -4.30 -8.46 -0.81
N THR A 120 -4.82 -7.44 -1.50
CA THR A 120 -4.81 -6.00 -1.12
C THR A 120 -5.84 -5.64 -0.04
N THR A 121 -5.69 -4.45 0.59
CA THR A 121 -6.48 -4.01 1.74
C THR A 121 -7.41 -2.80 1.46
N ASP A 122 -8.47 -3.03 0.70
CA ASP A 122 -9.63 -2.12 0.60
C ASP A 122 -10.67 -2.37 1.71
N VAL A 123 -11.42 -1.33 2.13
CA VAL A 123 -12.54 -1.50 3.05
C VAL A 123 -13.85 -1.69 2.27
N GLY A 124 -14.29 -2.94 2.18
CA GLY A 124 -15.52 -3.31 1.47
C GLY A 124 -15.30 -3.53 -0.03
N LYS A 125 -16.39 -3.69 -0.79
CA LYS A 125 -16.34 -3.94 -2.25
C LYS A 125 -16.57 -2.65 -3.05
N PRO A 126 -15.97 -2.53 -4.25
CA PRO A 126 -16.28 -1.45 -5.17
C PRO A 126 -17.78 -1.35 -5.44
N LYS A 127 -18.32 -0.12 -5.44
CA LYS A 127 -19.66 0.15 -5.97
C LYS A 127 -19.53 0.90 -7.29
N TYR A 128 -19.65 0.15 -8.38
CA TYR A 128 -19.62 0.69 -9.73
C TYR A 128 -20.78 1.65 -9.99
N LEU A 129 -20.48 2.70 -10.75
CA LEU A 129 -21.46 3.66 -11.21
C LEU A 129 -21.92 3.26 -12.61
N ASP A 130 -23.24 3.20 -12.83
CA ASP A 130 -23.80 3.05 -14.16
C ASP A 130 -23.76 4.41 -14.88
N VAL A 131 -22.71 4.63 -15.66
CA VAL A 131 -22.52 5.84 -16.46
C VAL A 131 -23.07 5.59 -17.86
N PRO A 132 -24.15 6.28 -18.28
CA PRO A 132 -24.66 6.13 -19.64
C PRO A 132 -23.58 6.52 -20.64
N LYS A 133 -23.32 5.69 -21.66
CA LYS A 133 -22.34 6.01 -22.73
C LYS A 133 -22.60 7.36 -23.41
N SER A 134 -23.85 7.82 -23.43
CA SER A 134 -24.23 9.15 -23.92
C SER A 134 -23.67 10.31 -23.09
N ALA A 135 -23.45 10.12 -21.78
CA ALA A 135 -22.83 11.10 -20.88
C ALA A 135 -21.31 11.22 -21.08
N MET A 136 -20.73 10.31 -21.86
CA MET A 136 -19.31 10.31 -22.27
C MET A 136 -19.15 10.53 -23.78
N GLY A 137 -20.24 10.87 -24.49
CA GLY A 137 -20.23 11.16 -25.92
C GLY A 137 -19.57 12.50 -26.25
N ALA A 138 -19.24 12.72 -27.53
CA ALA A 138 -18.54 13.93 -27.97
C ALA A 138 -19.31 15.23 -27.66
N ASP A 139 -20.63 15.21 -27.77
CA ASP A 139 -21.48 16.38 -27.49
C ASP A 139 -21.51 16.70 -25.98
N ALA A 140 -21.75 15.70 -25.13
CA ALA A 140 -21.70 15.85 -23.67
C ALA A 140 -20.32 16.31 -23.18
N ARG A 141 -19.25 15.81 -23.83
CA ARG A 141 -17.87 16.24 -23.58
C ARG A 141 -17.65 17.71 -23.97
N ALA A 142 -18.19 18.14 -25.11
CA ALA A 142 -18.09 19.53 -25.55
C ALA A 142 -18.83 20.48 -24.59
N GLU A 143 -20.00 20.08 -24.10
CA GLU A 143 -20.77 20.81 -23.08
C GLU A 143 -20.00 20.90 -21.75
N ALA A 144 -19.48 19.78 -21.24
CA ALA A 144 -18.69 19.73 -20.01
C ALA A 144 -17.45 20.65 -20.06
N LEU A 145 -16.75 20.64 -21.21
CA LEU A 145 -15.60 21.52 -21.46
C LEU A 145 -16.00 23.01 -21.51
N ALA A 146 -17.17 23.33 -22.08
CA ALA A 146 -17.67 24.70 -22.12
C ALA A 146 -18.04 25.23 -20.72
N ASP A 147 -18.63 24.38 -19.88
CA ASP A 147 -19.02 24.72 -18.50
C ASP A 147 -17.83 24.66 -17.51
N GLY A 148 -16.70 24.08 -17.93
CA GLY A 148 -15.50 23.93 -17.13
C GLY A 148 -15.68 22.97 -15.94
N LYS A 149 -16.59 22.00 -16.06
CA LYS A 149 -16.91 21.00 -15.03
C LYS A 149 -17.01 19.61 -15.64
N GLU A 150 -16.41 18.62 -14.98
CA GLU A 150 -16.49 17.25 -15.46
C GLU A 150 -17.87 16.64 -15.20
N PRO A 151 -18.37 15.71 -16.06
CA PRO A 151 -19.71 15.14 -15.95
C PRO A 151 -20.05 14.57 -14.57
N LEU A 152 -19.07 13.97 -13.88
CA LEU A 152 -19.24 13.33 -12.57
C LEU A 152 -18.70 14.18 -11.41
N GLU A 153 -18.19 15.39 -11.66
CA GLU A 153 -17.55 16.24 -10.62
C GLU A 153 -18.52 16.62 -9.49
N SER A 154 -19.81 16.72 -9.78
CA SER A 154 -20.84 16.98 -8.77
C SER A 154 -20.89 15.90 -7.69
N LEU A 155 -20.54 14.66 -8.03
CA LEU A 155 -20.51 13.50 -7.14
C LEU A 155 -19.22 13.43 -6.29
N GLN A 156 -18.19 14.21 -6.63
CA GLN A 156 -16.90 14.24 -5.94
C GLN A 156 -16.90 15.25 -4.77
N TRP A 157 -17.61 14.91 -3.69
CA TRP A 157 -17.60 15.72 -2.45
C TRP A 157 -16.19 15.86 -1.87
N ASP A 158 -15.37 14.83 -2.03
CA ASP A 158 -13.98 14.74 -1.57
C ASP A 158 -13.11 15.87 -2.16
N LYS A 159 -13.28 16.16 -3.46
CA LYS A 159 -12.54 17.25 -4.14
C LYS A 159 -12.92 18.62 -3.61
N ARG A 160 -14.19 18.82 -3.23
CA ARG A 160 -14.67 20.07 -2.60
C ARG A 160 -14.15 20.21 -1.18
N ALA A 161 -14.08 19.12 -0.41
CA ALA A 161 -13.60 19.12 0.97
C ALA A 161 -12.13 19.58 1.10
N ILE A 162 -11.29 19.28 0.09
CA ILE A 162 -9.90 19.78 -0.01
C ILE A 162 -9.76 21.04 -0.87
N ARG A 163 -10.87 21.62 -1.34
CA ARG A 163 -10.93 22.81 -2.22
C ARG A 163 -10.19 22.66 -3.56
N ALA A 164 -10.09 21.46 -4.11
CA ALA A 164 -9.47 21.19 -5.41
C ALA A 164 -10.27 21.80 -6.58
N ASP A 165 -11.60 21.83 -6.47
CA ASP A 165 -12.51 22.53 -7.39
C ASP A 165 -12.12 24.02 -7.55
N LYS A 166 -11.76 24.67 -6.45
CA LYS A 166 -11.30 26.07 -6.42
C LYS A 166 -9.85 26.20 -6.87
N ALA A 167 -8.98 25.28 -6.48
CA ALA A 167 -7.57 25.28 -6.86
C ALA A 167 -7.40 25.20 -8.38
N SER A 168 -8.16 24.32 -9.03
CA SER A 168 -8.12 24.09 -10.48
C SER A 168 -8.47 25.31 -11.34
N LYS A 169 -9.15 26.32 -10.77
CA LYS A 169 -9.43 27.62 -11.42
C LYS A 169 -8.23 28.57 -11.40
N ILE A 170 -7.22 28.29 -10.57
CA ILE A 170 -5.97 29.07 -10.46
C ILE A 170 -4.84 28.33 -11.15
N SER A 171 -4.66 27.05 -10.84
CA SER A 171 -3.69 26.16 -11.47
C SER A 171 -4.18 24.73 -11.35
N GLN A 172 -4.03 23.96 -12.43
CA GLN A 172 -4.30 22.52 -12.42
C GLN A 172 -3.04 21.71 -12.10
N GLY A 173 -1.90 22.37 -11.92
CA GLY A 173 -0.57 21.75 -11.84
C GLY A 173 0.22 21.87 -13.15
N SER A 174 1.44 21.35 -13.14
CA SER A 174 2.35 21.32 -14.29
C SER A 174 2.49 19.91 -14.83
N ARG A 175 2.50 19.77 -16.15
CA ARG A 175 2.80 18.50 -16.84
C ARG A 175 4.24 18.05 -16.67
N ASP A 176 5.11 18.89 -16.12
CA ASP A 176 6.48 18.49 -15.77
C ASP A 176 6.53 17.71 -14.45
N VAL A 177 5.46 17.75 -13.65
CA VAL A 177 5.35 17.02 -12.38
C VAL A 177 4.63 15.70 -12.60
N THR A 178 5.19 14.63 -12.08
CA THR A 178 4.65 13.27 -12.13
C THR A 178 4.45 12.71 -10.72
N VAL A 179 3.28 12.11 -10.50
CA VAL A 179 3.01 11.28 -9.33
C VAL A 179 3.14 9.80 -9.70
N GLY A 180 4.09 9.11 -9.08
CA GLY A 180 4.24 7.66 -9.20
C GLY A 180 3.26 6.93 -8.27
N VAL A 181 2.31 6.21 -8.85
CA VAL A 181 1.37 5.35 -8.14
C VAL A 181 2.03 3.98 -7.96
N ILE A 182 2.56 3.71 -6.76
CA ILE A 182 3.15 2.41 -6.40
C ILE A 182 2.01 1.51 -5.92
N ASP A 183 1.51 0.66 -6.82
CA ASP A 183 0.21 -0.01 -6.64
C ASP A 183 0.07 -1.29 -7.49
N THR A 184 -1.17 -1.72 -7.69
CA THR A 184 -1.63 -2.85 -8.51
C THR A 184 -1.50 -2.67 -10.02
N GLY A 185 -1.08 -1.48 -10.45
CA GLY A 185 -0.99 -1.09 -11.84
C GLY A 185 -2.04 -0.04 -12.20
N VAL A 186 -1.83 0.62 -13.34
CA VAL A 186 -2.78 1.62 -13.86
C VAL A 186 -3.15 1.26 -15.28
N ASP A 187 -4.45 1.27 -15.57
CA ASP A 187 -4.94 1.21 -16.93
C ASP A 187 -4.65 2.54 -17.66
N ASP A 188 -3.55 2.59 -18.41
CA ASP A 188 -3.17 3.74 -19.24
C ASP A 188 -4.12 4.00 -20.42
N THR A 189 -5.03 3.07 -20.71
CA THR A 189 -6.00 3.21 -21.80
C THR A 189 -7.30 3.85 -21.38
N HIS A 190 -7.52 4.04 -20.07
CA HIS A 190 -8.69 4.70 -19.54
C HIS A 190 -8.86 6.11 -20.16
N PRO A 191 -10.03 6.46 -20.73
CA PRO A 191 -10.23 7.73 -21.45
C PRO A 191 -9.98 8.95 -20.56
N ASP A 192 -10.18 8.79 -19.26
CA ASP A 192 -10.01 9.80 -18.22
C ASP A 192 -8.64 9.72 -17.50
N LEU A 193 -7.66 9.01 -18.06
CA LEU A 193 -6.29 8.99 -17.56
C LEU A 193 -5.26 9.09 -18.68
N ALA A 194 -5.58 8.57 -19.87
CA ALA A 194 -4.65 8.43 -20.99
C ALA A 194 -3.89 9.73 -21.34
N ALA A 195 -4.55 10.89 -21.22
CA ALA A 195 -3.93 12.19 -21.50
C ALA A 195 -2.87 12.61 -20.47
N ASN A 196 -2.98 12.13 -19.22
CA ASN A 196 -2.06 12.45 -18.12
C ASN A 196 -1.10 11.31 -17.79
N PHE A 197 -1.25 10.14 -18.40
CA PHE A 197 -0.37 9.01 -18.16
C PHE A 197 1.07 9.22 -18.69
N SER A 198 2.07 8.97 -17.85
CA SER A 198 3.50 9.04 -18.20
C SER A 198 4.09 7.64 -18.41
N ALA A 199 3.98 7.13 -19.64
CA ALA A 199 4.54 5.82 -19.99
C ALA A 199 6.08 5.76 -19.85
N LYS A 200 6.78 6.88 -20.06
CA LYS A 200 8.25 6.98 -19.91
C LYS A 200 8.74 6.82 -18.47
N GLN A 201 7.85 7.01 -17.50
CA GLN A 201 8.12 6.92 -16.06
C GLN A 201 7.36 5.75 -15.42
N SER A 202 6.83 4.83 -16.22
CA SER A 202 6.04 3.69 -15.73
C SER A 202 6.79 2.37 -15.91
N ALA A 203 6.60 1.46 -14.96
CA ALA A 203 7.19 0.13 -14.97
C ALA A 203 6.36 -0.86 -14.15
N SER A 204 6.50 -2.15 -14.46
CA SER A 204 6.25 -3.22 -13.49
C SER A 204 7.54 -3.53 -12.74
N CYS A 205 7.50 -3.52 -11.42
CA CYS A 205 8.60 -3.85 -10.54
C CYS A 205 8.46 -5.23 -9.87
N VAL A 206 7.42 -5.99 -10.24
CA VAL A 206 7.17 -7.37 -9.80
C VAL A 206 8.42 -8.25 -9.97
N GLY A 207 8.75 -9.05 -8.95
CA GLY A 207 10.01 -9.81 -8.88
C GLY A 207 11.26 -8.95 -8.65
N GLY A 208 11.09 -7.68 -8.28
CA GLY A 208 12.16 -6.78 -7.86
C GLY A 208 13.01 -6.20 -8.97
N LYS A 209 12.60 -6.28 -10.24
CA LYS A 209 13.30 -5.65 -11.37
C LYS A 209 12.31 -4.99 -12.32
N ALA A 210 12.59 -3.74 -12.70
CA ALA A 210 11.72 -2.97 -13.57
C ALA A 210 11.60 -3.58 -14.98
N ASP A 211 10.37 -3.80 -15.44
CA ASP A 211 9.97 -4.01 -16.83
C ASP A 211 9.20 -2.78 -17.33
N THR A 212 9.81 -2.06 -18.27
CA THR A 212 9.26 -0.83 -18.88
C THR A 212 8.61 -1.08 -20.24
N LYS A 213 8.39 -2.34 -20.62
CA LYS A 213 7.66 -2.66 -21.86
C LYS A 213 6.27 -2.06 -21.80
N LYS A 214 5.79 -1.60 -22.96
CA LYS A 214 4.45 -1.06 -23.10
C LYS A 214 3.40 -2.04 -22.56
N GLY A 215 2.60 -1.57 -21.61
CA GLY A 215 1.54 -2.35 -20.97
C GLY A 215 1.97 -3.20 -19.79
N ALA A 216 3.27 -3.33 -19.48
CA ALA A 216 3.72 -4.09 -18.30
C ALA A 216 3.18 -3.51 -16.98
N TRP A 217 2.98 -2.19 -16.94
CA TRP A 217 2.44 -1.42 -15.82
C TRP A 217 0.92 -1.55 -15.62
N ARG A 218 0.21 -2.26 -16.51
CA ARG A 218 -1.24 -2.46 -16.36
C ARG A 218 -1.56 -3.49 -15.28
N PRO A 219 -2.76 -3.41 -14.67
CA PRO A 219 -3.32 -4.47 -13.85
C PRO A 219 -3.14 -5.86 -14.48
N PHE A 220 -2.84 -6.90 -13.71
CA PHE A 220 -2.82 -8.27 -14.25
C PHE A 220 -4.25 -8.76 -14.49
N ASP A 221 -5.11 -8.55 -13.50
CA ASP A 221 -6.55 -8.78 -13.59
C ASP A 221 -7.30 -7.46 -13.37
N PRO A 222 -7.82 -6.79 -14.41
CA PRO A 222 -8.59 -5.55 -14.27
C PRO A 222 -9.75 -5.61 -13.25
N SER A 223 -10.30 -6.79 -12.98
CA SER A 223 -11.40 -6.97 -12.03
C SER A 223 -10.96 -7.12 -10.56
N GLY A 224 -9.72 -7.53 -10.32
CA GLY A 224 -9.13 -7.69 -8.98
C GLY A 224 -8.04 -6.66 -8.63
N ASP A 225 -7.31 -6.19 -9.63
CA ASP A 225 -6.20 -5.22 -9.55
C ASP A 225 -6.65 -3.81 -9.99
N TYR A 226 -7.88 -3.41 -9.63
CA TYR A 226 -8.43 -2.11 -10.02
C TYR A 226 -7.87 -0.93 -9.20
N HIS A 227 -7.29 -1.22 -8.04
CA HIS A 227 -6.98 -0.24 -6.99
C HIS A 227 -6.08 0.89 -7.49
N GLY A 228 -5.01 0.58 -8.22
CA GLY A 228 -4.06 1.57 -8.71
C GLY A 228 -4.66 2.50 -9.76
N THR A 229 -5.60 2.01 -10.56
CA THR A 229 -6.35 2.84 -11.52
C THR A 229 -7.27 3.82 -10.79
N HIS A 230 -7.89 3.40 -9.69
CA HIS A 230 -8.71 4.28 -8.85
C HIS A 230 -7.88 5.37 -8.17
N VAL A 231 -6.75 4.99 -7.58
CA VAL A 231 -5.76 5.89 -7.00
C VAL A 231 -5.27 6.91 -8.03
N ALA A 232 -4.92 6.49 -9.25
CA ALA A 232 -4.45 7.38 -10.30
C ALA A 232 -5.48 8.46 -10.70
N GLY A 233 -6.77 8.10 -10.78
CA GLY A 233 -7.85 9.05 -11.05
C GLY A 233 -8.02 10.10 -9.96
N ILE A 234 -7.88 9.71 -8.69
CA ILE A 234 -7.95 10.65 -7.55
C ILE A 234 -6.84 11.70 -7.68
N VAL A 235 -5.65 11.29 -8.10
CA VAL A 235 -4.51 12.20 -8.28
C VAL A 235 -4.72 13.11 -9.48
N ALA A 236 -4.88 12.55 -10.68
CA ALA A 236 -4.68 13.29 -11.93
C ALA A 236 -5.64 12.92 -13.07
N ALA A 237 -6.88 12.50 -12.79
CA ALA A 237 -7.90 12.53 -13.84
C ALA A 237 -7.96 13.96 -14.43
N PRO A 238 -7.72 14.13 -15.74
CA PRO A 238 -7.62 15.44 -16.37
C PRO A 238 -8.98 16.12 -16.42
N ARG A 239 -8.98 17.44 -16.60
CA ARG A 239 -10.18 18.14 -17.02
C ARG A 239 -10.33 18.05 -18.54
N ASN A 240 -10.91 16.97 -19.04
CA ASN A 240 -11.03 16.66 -20.47
C ASN A 240 -12.47 16.53 -20.99
N GLY A 241 -13.49 16.78 -20.16
CA GLY A 241 -14.91 16.61 -20.45
C GLY A 241 -15.41 15.16 -20.34
N VAL A 242 -14.69 14.28 -19.65
CA VAL A 242 -15.03 12.88 -19.41
C VAL A 242 -14.96 12.63 -17.90
N GLY A 243 -15.95 11.91 -17.36
CA GLY A 243 -15.82 11.33 -16.03
C GLY A 243 -15.59 12.32 -14.89
N VAL A 244 -14.45 12.18 -14.21
CA VAL A 244 -14.10 12.82 -12.93
C VAL A 244 -12.92 13.77 -13.08
N ALA A 245 -12.68 14.62 -12.08
CA ALA A 245 -11.47 15.41 -11.98
C ALA A 245 -10.56 14.93 -10.83
N GLY A 246 -9.26 14.90 -11.08
CA GLY A 246 -8.25 14.64 -10.06
C GLY A 246 -8.01 15.82 -9.12
N ALA A 247 -7.25 15.60 -8.05
CA ALA A 247 -6.82 16.66 -7.14
C ALA A 247 -5.84 17.63 -7.84
N ALA A 248 -5.07 17.14 -8.81
CA ALA A 248 -4.16 17.91 -9.65
C ALA A 248 -4.34 17.56 -11.15
N PRO A 249 -5.40 18.03 -11.83
CA PRO A 249 -5.76 17.57 -13.18
C PRO A 249 -4.76 17.88 -14.29
N GLY A 250 -3.75 18.73 -14.03
CA GLY A 250 -2.74 19.15 -14.99
C GLY A 250 -1.38 18.45 -14.83
N VAL A 251 -1.23 17.58 -13.83
CA VAL A 251 0.01 16.81 -13.59
C VAL A 251 -0.03 15.47 -14.29
N GLN A 252 1.11 14.78 -14.38
CA GLN A 252 1.16 13.42 -14.88
C GLN A 252 1.01 12.39 -13.77
N VAL A 253 0.53 11.21 -14.14
CA VAL A 253 0.59 10.00 -13.29
C VAL A 253 1.44 8.93 -13.98
N ALA A 254 2.26 8.24 -13.20
CA ALA A 254 3.02 7.09 -13.64
C ALA A 254 2.61 5.86 -12.83
N SER A 255 2.64 4.69 -13.46
CA SER A 255 2.34 3.44 -12.79
C SER A 255 3.62 2.69 -12.44
N LEU A 256 3.79 2.40 -11.16
CA LEU A 256 4.86 1.61 -10.61
C LEU A 256 4.23 0.34 -10.02
N LYS A 257 3.90 -0.62 -10.88
CA LYS A 257 3.19 -1.83 -10.44
C LYS A 257 4.09 -2.70 -9.58
N VAL A 258 3.65 -3.00 -8.36
CA VAL A 258 4.38 -3.85 -7.41
C VAL A 258 3.57 -5.06 -6.96
N SER A 259 2.28 -5.12 -7.30
CA SER A 259 1.41 -6.24 -6.94
C SER A 259 1.80 -7.51 -7.69
N GLU A 260 1.91 -8.63 -6.97
CA GLU A 260 2.14 -9.93 -7.57
C GLU A 260 0.89 -10.42 -8.33
N PRO A 261 1.06 -11.08 -9.49
CA PRO A 261 -0.07 -11.65 -10.23
C PRO A 261 -0.83 -12.68 -9.38
N ASP A 262 -2.15 -12.76 -9.58
CA ASP A 262 -3.11 -13.64 -8.88
C ASP A 262 -3.34 -13.32 -7.41
N THR A 263 -2.40 -12.63 -6.78
CA THR A 263 -2.43 -12.37 -5.35
C THR A 263 -2.76 -10.93 -5.09
N SER A 264 -2.02 -10.03 -5.71
CA SER A 264 -1.97 -8.61 -5.42
C SER A 264 -1.19 -8.22 -4.17
N LEU A 265 -0.22 -9.02 -3.68
CA LEU A 265 0.70 -8.65 -2.59
C LEU A 265 1.86 -7.77 -3.06
N PHE A 266 2.36 -6.97 -2.14
CA PHE A 266 3.34 -5.89 -2.25
C PHE A 266 4.63 -6.26 -1.50
N TYR A 267 5.36 -7.22 -2.04
CA TYR A 267 6.59 -7.68 -1.41
C TYR A 267 7.74 -6.68 -1.55
N SER A 268 8.65 -6.74 -0.55
CA SER A 268 9.73 -5.76 -0.39
C SER A 268 10.64 -5.60 -1.62
N GLU A 269 10.90 -6.68 -2.38
CA GLU A 269 11.75 -6.60 -3.57
C GLU A 269 11.14 -5.69 -4.65
N ALA A 270 9.82 -5.76 -4.84
CA ALA A 270 9.10 -4.95 -5.81
C ALA A 270 9.00 -3.49 -5.34
N VAL A 271 8.75 -3.26 -4.05
CA VAL A 271 8.72 -1.93 -3.46
C VAL A 271 10.09 -1.24 -3.54
N VAL A 272 11.18 -1.95 -3.25
CA VAL A 272 12.56 -1.46 -3.43
C VAL A 272 12.79 -1.06 -4.89
N CYS A 273 12.40 -1.91 -5.83
CA CYS A 273 12.49 -1.59 -7.25
C CYS A 273 11.73 -0.31 -7.60
N ALA A 274 10.48 -0.17 -7.13
CA ALA A 274 9.62 0.96 -7.47
C ALA A 274 10.18 2.29 -6.94
N MET A 275 10.65 2.31 -5.69
CA MET A 275 11.26 3.52 -5.10
C MET A 275 12.56 3.93 -5.80
N VAL A 276 13.43 2.96 -6.13
CA VAL A 276 14.66 3.25 -6.89
C VAL A 276 14.32 3.71 -8.31
N PHE A 277 13.34 3.09 -8.95
CA PHE A 277 12.88 3.47 -10.28
C PHE A 277 12.32 4.90 -10.30
N ALA A 278 11.47 5.26 -9.33
CA ALA A 278 10.93 6.61 -9.16
C ALA A 278 12.04 7.65 -9.05
N ALA A 279 13.04 7.38 -8.21
CA ALA A 279 14.20 8.23 -8.03
C ALA A 279 15.03 8.42 -9.31
N ASP A 280 15.22 7.34 -10.07
CA ASP A 280 16.04 7.34 -11.28
C ASP A 280 15.33 7.96 -12.49
N HIS A 281 14.00 7.98 -12.50
CA HIS A 281 13.19 8.49 -13.60
C HIS A 281 12.55 9.85 -13.30
N GLY A 282 13.02 10.54 -12.26
CA GLY A 282 12.61 11.91 -11.94
C GLY A 282 11.12 12.02 -11.63
N ILE A 283 10.56 11.08 -10.87
CA ILE A 283 9.20 11.21 -10.32
C ILE A 283 9.28 12.12 -9.08
N GLU A 284 8.43 13.13 -8.99
CA GLU A 284 8.48 14.13 -7.91
C GLU A 284 7.77 13.66 -6.63
N VAL A 285 6.69 12.89 -6.78
CA VAL A 285 5.87 12.43 -5.65
C VAL A 285 5.51 10.96 -5.86
N THR A 286 5.52 10.16 -4.80
CA THR A 286 4.94 8.81 -4.82
C THR A 286 3.72 8.73 -3.91
N ASN A 287 2.72 7.99 -4.35
CA ASN A 287 1.60 7.55 -3.51
C ASN A 287 1.79 6.07 -3.14
N ASN A 288 1.70 5.77 -1.85
CA ASN A 288 1.90 4.44 -1.27
C ASN A 288 0.66 4.08 -0.44
N SER A 289 -0.27 3.33 -1.05
CA SER A 289 -1.53 2.93 -0.42
C SER A 289 -1.56 1.44 -0.08
N TYR A 290 -0.49 1.00 0.58
CA TYR A 290 -0.19 -0.39 0.96
C TYR A 290 0.73 -0.40 2.19
N TYR A 291 0.84 -1.56 2.83
CA TYR A 291 1.97 -1.93 3.69
C TYR A 291 2.82 -3.00 2.98
N VAL A 292 4.06 -3.19 3.40
CA VAL A 292 4.96 -4.18 2.79
C VAL A 292 4.68 -5.58 3.33
N ASP A 293 4.23 -6.45 2.44
CA ASP A 293 3.87 -7.83 2.74
C ASP A 293 5.08 -8.71 3.10
N PRO A 294 4.85 -9.79 3.88
CA PRO A 294 3.54 -10.26 4.36
C PRO A 294 3.12 -9.73 5.74
N TRP A 295 3.83 -8.73 6.27
CA TRP A 295 3.66 -8.26 7.64
C TRP A 295 3.03 -6.87 7.67
N LEU A 296 1.86 -6.75 8.30
CA LEU A 296 1.26 -5.44 8.58
C LEU A 296 2.22 -4.57 9.42
N TYR A 297 2.89 -5.18 10.39
CA TYR A 297 3.93 -4.56 11.21
C TYR A 297 5.22 -5.38 11.15
N ASN A 298 6.32 -4.77 10.70
CA ASN A 298 7.62 -5.42 10.49
C ASN A 298 8.54 -5.23 11.70
N CYS A 299 8.63 -6.22 12.57
CA CYS A 299 9.36 -6.18 13.83
C CYS A 299 10.88 -6.27 13.68
N SER A 300 11.59 -5.44 14.42
CA SER A 300 13.06 -5.32 14.37
C SER A 300 13.83 -6.43 15.09
N ASP A 301 13.16 -7.17 15.98
CA ASP A 301 13.69 -8.33 16.71
C ASP A 301 13.65 -9.62 15.88
N ASP A 302 12.79 -9.68 14.85
CA ASP A 302 12.82 -10.69 13.80
C ASP A 302 13.83 -10.29 12.71
N PRO A 303 14.85 -11.11 12.45
CA PRO A 303 15.94 -10.73 11.54
C PRO A 303 15.54 -10.75 10.05
N ASP A 304 14.43 -11.41 9.68
CA ASP A 304 13.90 -11.38 8.32
C ASP A 304 13.11 -10.08 8.09
N GLN A 305 12.21 -9.75 9.02
CA GLN A 305 11.44 -8.49 9.02
C GLN A 305 12.37 -7.26 9.11
N LYS A 306 13.43 -7.33 9.93
CA LYS A 306 14.45 -6.28 9.97
C LYS A 306 15.11 -6.09 8.60
N ALA A 307 15.43 -7.16 7.87
CA ALA A 307 16.05 -7.05 6.55
C ALA A 307 15.10 -6.42 5.52
N ILE A 308 13.80 -6.71 5.59
CA ILE A 308 12.75 -6.06 4.81
C ILE A 308 12.70 -4.55 5.11
N THR A 309 12.57 -4.17 6.38
CA THR A 309 12.53 -2.76 6.82
C THR A 309 13.78 -2.00 6.40
N ASP A 310 14.97 -2.59 6.57
CA ASP A 310 16.24 -1.98 6.15
C ASP A 310 16.25 -1.73 4.62
N ALA A 311 15.82 -2.71 3.81
CA ALA A 311 15.84 -2.63 2.36
C ALA A 311 14.91 -1.52 1.83
N VAL A 312 13.67 -1.48 2.34
CA VAL A 312 12.68 -0.46 1.96
C VAL A 312 13.11 0.93 2.45
N SER A 313 13.61 1.05 3.68
CA SER A 313 14.15 2.31 4.22
C SER A 313 15.29 2.87 3.38
N ARG A 314 16.20 2.00 2.89
CA ARG A 314 17.30 2.40 2.02
C ARG A 314 16.81 2.93 0.67
N ALA A 315 15.82 2.26 0.08
CA ALA A 315 15.23 2.67 -1.20
C ALA A 315 14.49 4.00 -1.08
N MET A 316 13.68 4.15 -0.02
CA MET A 316 12.95 5.40 0.28
C MET A 316 13.91 6.55 0.55
N LYS A 317 14.95 6.33 1.38
CA LYS A 317 15.98 7.35 1.64
C LYS A 317 16.71 7.78 0.37
N TYR A 318 17.01 6.84 -0.52
CA TYR A 318 17.61 7.15 -1.83
C TYR A 318 16.70 8.02 -2.68
N ALA A 319 15.41 7.67 -2.76
CA ALA A 319 14.40 8.44 -3.49
C ALA A 319 14.21 9.85 -2.89
N THR A 320 14.09 9.96 -1.56
CA THR A 320 14.05 11.25 -0.86
C THR A 320 15.29 12.09 -1.16
N GLY A 321 16.49 11.47 -1.18
CA GLY A 321 17.75 12.14 -1.56
C GLY A 321 17.80 12.60 -3.01
N LYS A 322 16.90 12.10 -3.87
CA LYS A 322 16.69 12.54 -5.25
C LYS A 322 15.53 13.53 -5.39
N GLY A 323 14.92 13.95 -4.28
CA GLY A 323 13.85 14.95 -4.25
C GLY A 323 12.44 14.36 -4.28
N VAL A 324 12.29 13.04 -4.24
CA VAL A 324 10.97 12.38 -4.25
C VAL A 324 10.28 12.57 -2.90
N ALA A 325 9.08 13.13 -2.89
CA ALA A 325 8.21 13.14 -1.70
C ALA A 325 7.37 11.86 -1.63
N HIS A 326 7.23 11.27 -0.45
CA HIS A 326 6.52 10.00 -0.25
C HIS A 326 5.25 10.23 0.56
N VAL A 327 4.09 10.05 -0.07
CA VAL A 327 2.79 10.08 0.61
C VAL A 327 2.36 8.65 0.87
N SER A 328 2.01 8.33 2.12
CA SER A 328 1.66 6.98 2.55
C SER A 328 0.37 6.96 3.34
N SER A 329 -0.50 5.99 3.04
CA SER A 329 -1.79 5.81 3.72
C SER A 329 -1.59 5.20 5.12
N ALA A 330 -2.31 5.69 6.12
CA ALA A 330 -2.12 5.28 7.52
C ALA A 330 -2.53 3.83 7.85
N GLY A 331 -3.34 3.19 7.00
CA GLY A 331 -3.92 1.87 7.24
C GLY A 331 -5.37 1.91 7.72
N ASN A 332 -6.06 0.78 7.64
CA ASN A 332 -7.52 0.67 7.71
C ASN A 332 -8.02 -0.21 8.87
N SER A 333 -7.24 -0.34 9.94
CA SER A 333 -7.51 -1.25 11.07
C SER A 333 -8.07 -0.54 12.31
N SER A 334 -8.28 0.78 12.25
CA SER A 334 -8.61 1.63 13.40
C SER A 334 -7.60 1.53 14.55
N HIS A 335 -6.33 1.27 14.22
CA HIS A 335 -5.26 1.16 15.19
C HIS A 335 -4.70 2.54 15.59
N ASP A 336 -4.32 2.67 16.87
CA ASP A 336 -3.45 3.75 17.33
C ASP A 336 -1.99 3.39 17.08
N LEU A 337 -1.39 3.97 16.06
CA LEU A 337 0.02 3.79 15.67
C LEU A 337 1.00 4.34 16.72
N ALA A 338 0.52 5.13 17.69
CA ALA A 338 1.33 5.62 18.82
C ALA A 338 1.15 4.75 20.09
N ALA A 339 0.32 3.71 20.04
CA ALA A 339 0.17 2.77 21.14
C ALA A 339 1.49 2.01 21.40
N THR A 340 1.65 1.50 22.62
CA THR A 340 2.75 0.59 22.97
C THR A 340 2.44 -0.86 22.62
N GLU A 341 1.18 -1.15 22.27
CA GLU A 341 0.68 -2.49 22.02
C GLU A 341 -0.45 -2.45 20.98
N ILE A 342 -0.29 -3.22 19.91
CA ILE A 342 -1.31 -3.51 18.90
C ILE A 342 -1.43 -5.02 18.75
N LYS A 343 -2.65 -5.50 18.64
CA LYS A 343 -2.94 -6.86 18.23
C LYS A 343 -2.91 -6.95 16.69
N ASP A 344 -2.04 -7.78 16.16
CA ASP A 344 -1.98 -8.13 14.74
C ASP A 344 -2.28 -9.62 14.58
N ASP A 345 -3.49 -9.92 14.10
CA ASP A 345 -3.96 -11.27 13.80
C ASP A 345 -4.09 -11.55 12.29
N THR A 346 -3.49 -10.68 11.47
CA THR A 346 -3.56 -10.74 10.01
C THR A 346 -2.25 -11.14 9.35
N SER A 347 -1.15 -11.14 10.10
CA SER A 347 0.19 -11.43 9.58
C SER A 347 0.73 -12.80 10.03
N PRO A 348 1.56 -13.47 9.22
CA PRO A 348 1.83 -13.15 7.83
C PRO A 348 0.61 -13.41 6.96
N ASN A 349 0.31 -12.52 6.01
CA ASN A 349 -0.90 -12.62 5.20
C ASN A 349 -0.77 -13.52 3.96
N ASP A 350 0.45 -13.97 3.61
CA ASP A 350 0.73 -14.92 2.52
C ASP A 350 0.70 -16.39 2.97
N THR A 351 0.57 -16.64 4.27
CA THR A 351 0.34 -17.98 4.85
C THR A 351 -0.76 -17.89 5.92
N GLU A 352 -0.93 -18.93 6.74
CA GLU A 352 -1.89 -18.87 7.85
C GLU A 352 -1.44 -17.79 8.85
N PRO A 353 -2.26 -16.75 9.10
CA PRO A 353 -1.92 -15.72 10.06
C PRO A 353 -1.76 -16.27 11.47
N VAL A 354 -0.88 -15.62 12.24
CA VAL A 354 -0.72 -15.91 13.67
C VAL A 354 -1.00 -14.65 14.46
N GLU A 355 -1.66 -14.81 15.60
CA GLU A 355 -1.87 -13.68 16.52
C GLU A 355 -0.53 -13.23 17.12
N ARG A 356 -0.21 -11.96 16.93
CA ARG A 356 0.98 -11.30 17.47
C ARG A 356 0.56 -10.05 18.23
N THR A 357 1.29 -9.78 19.29
CA THR A 357 1.24 -8.50 19.98
C THR A 357 2.49 -7.72 19.60
N VAL A 358 2.31 -6.55 19.00
CA VAL A 358 3.42 -5.74 18.47
C VAL A 358 3.44 -4.35 19.10
N ASN A 359 4.64 -3.82 19.32
CA ASN A 359 4.84 -2.41 19.63
C ASN A 359 5.19 -1.67 18.32
N PRO A 360 4.34 -0.78 17.80
CA PRO A 360 4.61 -0.02 16.57
C PRO A 360 5.95 0.72 16.53
N ALA A 361 6.48 1.11 17.69
CA ALA A 361 7.81 1.72 17.78
C ALA A 361 8.95 0.76 17.40
N ASP A 362 8.78 -0.55 17.64
CA ASP A 362 9.75 -1.61 17.35
C ASP A 362 9.36 -2.42 16.10
N CYS A 363 8.09 -2.33 15.70
CA CYS A 363 7.46 -3.01 14.57
C CYS A 363 6.70 -2.01 13.68
N PRO A 364 7.38 -1.19 12.87
CA PRO A 364 6.71 -0.20 12.03
C PRO A 364 5.85 -0.85 10.93
N ASP A 365 4.70 -0.22 10.64
CA ASP A 365 4.00 -0.34 9.36
C ASP A 365 4.80 0.46 8.32
N ILE A 366 5.32 -0.21 7.29
CA ILE A 366 6.20 0.39 6.30
C ILE A 366 5.52 0.41 4.91
N PRO A 367 5.68 1.49 4.13
CA PRO A 367 6.58 2.63 4.37
C PRO A 367 6.00 3.73 5.26
N THR A 368 4.76 3.63 5.72
CA THR A 368 4.01 4.71 6.40
C THR A 368 4.71 5.29 7.62
N MET A 369 5.30 4.45 8.47
CA MET A 369 6.01 4.86 9.70
C MET A 369 7.50 5.09 9.49
N LEU A 370 8.01 5.03 8.25
CA LEU A 370 9.41 5.30 7.97
C LEU A 370 9.73 6.81 8.01
N PRO A 371 10.92 7.20 8.50
CA PRO A 371 11.32 8.60 8.50
C PRO A 371 11.27 9.24 7.10
N GLY A 372 10.53 10.35 6.98
CA GLY A 372 10.37 11.08 5.72
C GLY A 372 9.10 10.71 4.93
N ALA A 373 8.33 9.72 5.38
CA ALA A 373 6.98 9.51 4.88
C ALA A 373 6.08 10.66 5.30
N ILE A 374 5.08 10.97 4.46
CA ILE A 374 3.97 11.85 4.77
C ILE A 374 2.78 10.94 5.04
N SER A 375 2.52 10.65 6.32
CA SER A 375 1.48 9.71 6.75
C SER A 375 0.09 10.35 6.73
N VAL A 376 -0.88 9.68 6.09
CA VAL A 376 -2.21 10.23 5.80
C VAL A 376 -3.34 9.39 6.40
N SER A 377 -4.06 9.96 7.36
CA SER A 377 -5.31 9.41 7.87
C SER A 377 -6.51 9.78 6.98
N SER A 378 -7.61 9.06 7.14
CA SER A 378 -8.84 9.26 6.36
C SER A 378 -9.91 10.03 7.13
N THR A 379 -10.58 10.94 6.44
CA THR A 379 -11.84 11.57 6.89
C THR A 379 -13.03 11.18 6.01
N GLY A 380 -14.21 11.23 6.60
CA GLY A 380 -15.48 11.15 5.88
C GLY A 380 -16.00 12.53 5.46
N ALA A 381 -17.26 12.56 5.04
CA ALA A 381 -17.93 13.73 4.46
C ALA A 381 -18.09 14.92 5.40
N GLU A 382 -18.10 14.66 6.71
CA GLU A 382 -18.33 15.65 7.76
C GLU A 382 -17.02 16.10 8.42
N ASP A 383 -15.89 15.90 7.73
CA ASP A 383 -14.52 16.10 8.23
C ASP A 383 -14.15 15.21 9.44
N GLY A 384 -15.03 14.32 9.90
CA GLY A 384 -14.74 13.38 10.97
C GLY A 384 -13.78 12.28 10.51
N LYS A 385 -12.87 11.83 11.40
CA LYS A 385 -12.05 10.63 11.17
C LYS A 385 -12.94 9.48 10.68
N SER A 386 -12.56 8.82 9.58
CA SER A 386 -13.26 7.62 9.12
C SER A 386 -13.13 6.51 10.16
N TYR A 387 -14.21 5.75 10.41
CA TYR A 387 -14.22 4.72 11.45
C TYR A 387 -13.08 3.70 11.34
N PHE A 388 -12.63 3.37 10.12
CA PHE A 388 -11.56 2.41 9.86
C PHE A 388 -10.15 3.01 9.94
N SER A 389 -10.00 4.34 9.90
CA SER A 389 -8.67 4.94 9.75
C SER A 389 -7.80 4.63 10.97
N ASN A 390 -6.58 4.15 10.73
CA ASN A 390 -5.53 4.24 11.73
C ASN A 390 -5.27 5.72 12.08
N TYR A 391 -4.79 5.95 13.28
CA TYR A 391 -4.53 7.26 13.86
C TYR A 391 -3.30 7.17 14.78
N GLY A 392 -2.82 8.29 15.33
CA GLY A 392 -1.74 8.26 16.31
C GLY A 392 -1.00 9.60 16.41
N LEU A 393 -0.75 10.05 17.63
CA LEU A 393 -0.07 11.33 17.88
C LEU A 393 1.37 11.26 17.37
N ASN A 394 1.76 12.22 16.53
CA ASN A 394 3.06 12.27 15.83
C ASN A 394 3.33 11.08 14.89
N GLN A 395 2.31 10.27 14.58
CA GLN A 395 2.36 9.23 13.55
C GLN A 395 1.57 9.63 12.29
N ILE A 396 0.58 10.50 12.45
CA ILE A 396 -0.19 11.10 11.35
C ILE A 396 0.35 12.50 11.06
N ASP A 397 0.67 12.77 9.80
CA ASP A 397 1.10 14.10 9.37
C ASP A 397 -0.06 14.96 8.88
N LEU A 398 -0.97 14.35 8.12
CA LEU A 398 -2.08 15.00 7.46
C LEU A 398 -3.29 14.07 7.45
N SER A 399 -4.45 14.66 7.17
CA SER A 399 -5.66 13.91 6.85
C SER A 399 -6.20 14.36 5.50
N ALA A 400 -6.97 13.47 4.87
CA ALA A 400 -7.71 13.80 3.66
C ALA A 400 -8.97 12.95 3.52
N PRO A 401 -9.94 13.36 2.68
CA PRO A 401 -11.11 12.57 2.37
C PRO A 401 -10.75 11.20 1.78
N GLY A 402 -10.99 10.15 2.56
CA GLY A 402 -10.92 8.76 2.12
C GLY A 402 -12.27 8.04 2.21
N GLY A 403 -13.30 8.72 2.72
CA GLY A 403 -14.68 8.25 2.74
C GLY A 403 -15.10 7.59 4.06
N ASP A 404 -16.40 7.61 4.31
CA ASP A 404 -17.04 6.89 5.41
C ASP A 404 -18.52 6.69 5.05
N ARG A 405 -18.79 5.60 4.32
CA ARG A 405 -20.11 5.28 3.78
C ARG A 405 -21.08 4.79 4.86
N ARG A 406 -20.59 4.58 6.09
CA ARG A 406 -21.36 3.98 7.18
C ARG A 406 -21.90 5.03 8.13
N TYR A 407 -21.11 6.06 8.43
CA TYR A 407 -21.44 7.03 9.46
C TYR A 407 -21.42 8.49 9.00
N GLN A 408 -20.85 8.80 7.83
CA GLN A 408 -20.77 10.18 7.33
C GLN A 408 -21.28 10.26 5.90
N THR A 409 -22.59 10.46 5.75
CA THR A 409 -23.25 10.50 4.44
C THR A 409 -23.37 11.95 3.95
N PRO A 410 -22.75 12.32 2.82
CA PRO A 410 -22.89 13.66 2.24
C PRO A 410 -24.33 13.92 1.78
N GLU A 411 -24.67 15.19 1.62
CA GLU A 411 -25.90 15.58 0.92
C GLU A 411 -25.85 15.23 -0.58
N GLU A 412 -27.03 15.19 -1.21
CA GLU A 412 -27.16 15.00 -2.66
C GLU A 412 -26.38 16.08 -3.44
N PRO A 413 -25.82 15.75 -4.62
CA PRO A 413 -25.93 14.48 -5.33
C PRO A 413 -24.91 13.40 -4.89
N ALA A 414 -24.03 13.71 -3.92
CA ALA A 414 -22.88 12.89 -3.57
C ALA A 414 -23.14 11.89 -2.42
N LYS A 415 -24.39 11.42 -2.26
CA LYS A 415 -24.87 10.67 -1.08
C LYS A 415 -24.24 9.31 -0.79
N ASP A 416 -23.22 8.87 -1.52
CA ASP A 416 -22.60 7.56 -1.30
C ASP A 416 -21.66 7.55 -0.08
N GLY A 417 -21.00 8.67 0.21
CA GLY A 417 -19.99 8.80 1.27
C GLY A 417 -18.63 8.17 0.94
N GLY A 418 -18.52 7.47 -0.20
CA GLY A 418 -17.27 6.99 -0.76
C GLY A 418 -16.60 8.04 -1.65
N VAL A 419 -15.37 7.76 -2.07
CA VAL A 419 -14.61 8.55 -3.04
C VAL A 419 -14.81 7.96 -4.43
N LEU A 420 -15.36 8.77 -5.34
CA LEU A 420 -15.57 8.40 -6.74
C LEU A 420 -14.29 8.60 -7.54
N SER A 421 -13.87 7.57 -8.28
CA SER A 421 -12.74 7.66 -9.20
C SER A 421 -12.85 6.65 -10.34
N THR A 422 -11.87 6.68 -11.24
CA THR A 422 -11.69 5.79 -12.39
C THR A 422 -11.47 4.34 -11.98
N MET A 423 -11.90 3.40 -12.81
CA MET A 423 -11.67 1.96 -12.70
C MET A 423 -11.10 1.47 -14.03
N PRO A 424 -10.46 0.29 -14.10
CA PRO A 424 -10.07 -0.28 -15.39
C PRO A 424 -11.23 -0.38 -16.39
N ASP A 425 -10.91 -0.49 -17.67
CA ASP A 425 -11.87 -0.67 -18.78
C ASP A 425 -12.80 0.53 -19.05
N GLY A 426 -12.49 1.69 -18.48
CA GLY A 426 -13.25 2.93 -18.70
C GLY A 426 -14.36 3.20 -17.68
N ASP A 427 -14.44 2.37 -16.63
CA ASP A 427 -15.50 2.43 -15.62
C ASP A 427 -15.18 3.40 -14.48
N TYR A 428 -16.16 3.61 -13.59
CA TYR A 428 -16.04 4.43 -12.39
C TYR A 428 -16.67 3.74 -11.19
N ALA A 429 -16.08 3.89 -10.01
CA ALA A 429 -16.64 3.32 -8.78
C ALA A 429 -16.37 4.17 -7.54
N TYR A 430 -17.24 4.00 -6.54
CA TYR A 430 -16.99 4.49 -5.19
C TYR A 430 -16.20 3.45 -4.39
N LEU A 431 -15.09 3.92 -3.80
CA LEU A 431 -14.30 3.19 -2.79
C LEU A 431 -14.21 3.99 -1.49
N GLN A 432 -13.79 3.35 -0.41
CA GLN A 432 -13.42 4.02 0.82
C GLN A 432 -12.17 3.38 1.43
N GLY A 433 -11.34 4.20 2.06
CA GLY A 433 -10.09 3.75 2.67
C GLY A 433 -9.09 4.90 2.81
N THR A 434 -8.09 4.72 3.67
CA THR A 434 -6.91 5.60 3.67
C THR A 434 -6.18 5.58 2.32
N SER A 435 -6.39 4.52 1.53
CA SER A 435 -5.96 4.42 0.13
C SER A 435 -6.61 5.43 -0.82
N MET A 436 -7.77 5.98 -0.47
CA MET A 436 -8.40 7.07 -1.21
C MET A 436 -8.01 8.45 -0.66
N ALA A 437 -7.59 8.53 0.61
CA ALA A 437 -7.10 9.76 1.24
C ALA A 437 -5.67 10.12 0.80
N GLY A 438 -4.76 9.14 0.79
CA GLY A 438 -3.37 9.28 0.32
C GLY A 438 -3.24 10.00 -1.04
N PRO A 439 -3.93 9.55 -2.10
CA PRO A 439 -3.82 10.19 -3.42
C PRO A 439 -4.36 11.62 -3.48
N GLN A 440 -5.26 12.03 -2.58
CA GLN A 440 -5.64 13.44 -2.46
C GLN A 440 -4.43 14.28 -2.03
N VAL A 441 -3.71 13.83 -1.00
CA VAL A 441 -2.50 14.49 -0.49
C VAL A 441 -1.40 14.44 -1.53
N ALA A 442 -1.22 13.32 -2.25
CA ALA A 442 -0.25 13.22 -3.34
C ALA A 442 -0.54 14.22 -4.48
N GLY A 443 -1.81 14.41 -4.85
CA GLY A 443 -2.22 15.44 -5.80
C GLY A 443 -1.89 16.85 -5.31
N VAL A 444 -2.19 17.18 -4.04
CA VAL A 444 -1.84 18.49 -3.48
C VAL A 444 -0.32 18.69 -3.38
N ALA A 445 0.44 17.64 -3.05
CA ALA A 445 1.90 17.66 -3.08
C ALA A 445 2.42 17.97 -4.51
N ALA A 446 1.79 17.42 -5.53
CA ALA A 446 2.11 17.69 -6.92
C ALA A 446 1.76 19.13 -7.34
N LEU A 447 0.67 19.71 -6.83
CA LEU A 447 0.37 21.15 -7.00
C LEU A 447 1.46 22.03 -6.37
N ILE A 448 1.91 21.69 -5.16
CA ILE A 448 3.02 22.37 -4.50
C ILE A 448 4.29 22.28 -5.35
N LYS A 449 4.66 21.08 -5.84
CA LYS A 449 5.84 20.92 -6.72
C LYS A 449 5.70 21.63 -8.05
N SER A 450 4.48 21.73 -8.59
CA SER A 450 4.21 22.49 -9.82
C SER A 450 4.49 23.98 -9.64
N LYS A 451 4.19 24.51 -8.45
CA LYS A 451 4.43 25.92 -8.10
C LYS A 451 5.86 26.17 -7.61
N HIS A 452 6.46 25.20 -6.95
CA HIS A 452 7.80 25.24 -6.39
C HIS A 452 8.65 24.07 -6.92
N PRO A 453 9.10 24.12 -8.19
CA PRO A 453 9.83 23.00 -8.81
C PRO A 453 11.09 22.60 -8.05
N GLU A 454 11.77 23.55 -7.42
CA GLU A 454 13.01 23.34 -6.65
C GLU A 454 12.78 22.88 -5.20
N ALA A 455 11.53 22.79 -4.73
CA ALA A 455 11.24 22.38 -3.37
C ALA A 455 11.76 20.96 -3.11
N SER A 456 12.52 20.76 -2.05
CA SER A 456 12.92 19.41 -1.63
C SER A 456 11.72 18.60 -1.14
N ALA A 457 11.85 17.28 -1.03
CA ALA A 457 10.82 16.42 -0.44
C ALA A 457 10.40 16.91 0.96
N LYS A 458 11.36 17.42 1.74
CA LYS A 458 11.13 18.01 3.06
C LYS A 458 10.32 19.31 2.95
N ASP A 459 10.65 20.19 2.01
CA ASP A 459 9.92 21.45 1.81
C ASP A 459 8.47 21.18 1.40
N VAL A 460 8.23 20.17 0.55
CA VAL A 460 6.87 19.73 0.19
C VAL A 460 6.09 19.28 1.42
N ALA A 461 6.69 18.39 2.24
CA ALA A 461 6.05 17.93 3.47
C ALA A 461 5.73 19.10 4.43
N TRP A 462 6.66 20.04 4.59
CA TRP A 462 6.45 21.24 5.42
C TRP A 462 5.35 22.15 4.86
N MET A 463 5.32 22.38 3.56
CA MET A 463 4.29 23.20 2.91
C MET A 463 2.92 22.56 3.04
N LEU A 464 2.78 21.25 2.85
CA LEU A 464 1.51 20.56 3.08
C LEU A 464 1.00 20.77 4.51
N LYS A 465 1.85 20.51 5.52
CA LYS A 465 1.52 20.66 6.95
C LYS A 465 1.15 22.10 7.29
N ALA A 466 1.92 23.07 6.82
CA ALA A 466 1.70 24.50 7.09
C ALA A 466 0.45 25.07 6.40
N GLN A 467 -0.01 24.42 5.33
CA GLN A 467 -1.15 24.88 4.54
C GLN A 467 -2.45 24.13 4.84
N ALA A 468 -2.36 23.02 5.57
CA ALA A 468 -3.51 22.22 5.98
C ALA A 468 -4.53 23.02 6.80
N ARG A 469 -5.80 22.66 6.63
CA ARG A 469 -6.91 23.17 7.45
C ARG A 469 -6.95 22.40 8.75
N SER A 470 -6.47 23.03 9.82
CA SER A 470 -6.47 22.44 11.16
C SER A 470 -7.89 22.10 11.64
N VAL A 471 -8.04 20.88 12.14
CA VAL A 471 -9.26 20.36 12.78
C VAL A 471 -8.93 20.05 14.25
N ALA A 472 -9.83 20.42 15.17
CA ALA A 472 -9.66 20.11 16.59
C ALA A 472 -10.07 18.66 16.88
N CYS A 473 -9.55 18.10 17.98
CA CYS A 473 -10.06 16.83 18.45
C CYS A 473 -11.57 16.93 18.76
N PRO A 474 -12.37 15.92 18.38
CA PRO A 474 -13.75 15.82 18.86
C PRO A 474 -13.74 15.53 20.38
N GLU A 475 -14.87 15.80 21.05
CA GLU A 475 -15.02 15.48 22.49
C GLU A 475 -14.99 13.96 22.74
N SER A 476 -15.55 13.18 21.81
CA SER A 476 -15.47 11.72 21.80
C SER A 476 -15.53 11.20 20.37
N PHE A 477 -15.08 9.98 20.16
CA PHE A 477 -15.20 9.28 18.89
C PHE A 477 -15.59 7.83 19.15
N ASP A 478 -16.87 7.54 18.97
CA ASP A 478 -17.43 6.19 18.96
C ASP A 478 -18.61 6.19 17.96
N PRO A 479 -18.33 6.12 16.65
CA PRO A 479 -19.35 6.33 15.63
C PRO A 479 -20.44 5.25 15.63
N ASP A 480 -20.20 4.10 16.26
CA ASP A 480 -21.17 3.00 16.33
C ASP A 480 -21.92 2.91 17.67
N GLY A 481 -21.49 3.68 18.66
CA GLY A 481 -22.08 3.73 20.01
C GLY A 481 -21.90 2.43 20.80
N LYS A 482 -20.99 1.54 20.38
CA LYS A 482 -20.77 0.20 20.96
C LYS A 482 -19.32 -0.02 21.37
N GLY A 483 -18.44 0.96 21.16
CA GLY A 483 -17.01 0.84 21.46
C GLY A 483 -16.19 0.11 20.40
N THR A 484 -16.79 -0.33 19.29
CA THR A 484 -16.05 -1.12 18.27
C THR A 484 -14.96 -0.27 17.59
N TYR A 485 -15.25 1.01 17.40
CA TYR A 485 -14.35 1.99 16.78
C TYR A 485 -14.03 3.13 17.74
N GLU A 486 -14.19 2.89 19.05
CA GLU A 486 -13.84 3.89 20.05
C GLU A 486 -12.36 4.25 19.95
N ALA A 487 -12.09 5.55 19.85
CA ALA A 487 -10.73 6.06 19.73
C ALA A 487 -10.61 7.40 20.47
N GLU A 488 -9.48 7.60 21.14
CA GLU A 488 -9.17 8.88 21.79
C GLU A 488 -8.35 9.78 20.85
N CYS A 489 -8.84 11.00 20.65
CA CYS A 489 -8.06 12.03 19.97
C CYS A 489 -7.21 12.82 20.98
N THR A 490 -5.90 12.78 20.81
CA THR A 490 -4.92 13.43 21.70
C THR A 490 -4.09 14.46 20.93
N GLY A 491 -3.50 15.42 21.64
CA GLY A 491 -2.68 16.50 21.04
C GLY A 491 -3.39 17.85 20.98
N LEU A 492 -2.84 18.78 20.20
CA LEU A 492 -3.31 20.17 20.13
C LEU A 492 -4.00 20.46 18.80
N LYS A 493 -4.79 21.54 18.76
CA LYS A 493 -5.29 22.07 17.49
C LYS A 493 -4.11 22.47 16.60
N GLY A 494 -3.96 21.79 15.46
CA GLY A 494 -2.87 22.00 14.51
C GLY A 494 -1.76 20.94 14.57
N ASN A 495 -1.85 19.98 15.50
CA ASN A 495 -1.19 18.69 15.47
C ASN A 495 -1.84 17.73 16.49
N ASN A 496 -2.69 16.81 16.03
CA ASN A 496 -3.35 15.82 16.89
C ASN A 496 -3.35 14.41 16.27
N SER A 497 -3.73 13.41 17.07
CA SER A 497 -3.64 12.00 16.69
C SER A 497 -4.54 11.62 15.52
N PHE A 498 -5.67 12.31 15.30
CA PHE A 498 -6.61 11.96 14.23
C PHE A 498 -6.26 12.63 12.91
N TYR A 499 -5.90 13.91 12.94
CA TYR A 499 -5.80 14.76 11.75
C TYR A 499 -4.37 15.17 11.43
N GLY A 500 -3.39 14.84 12.28
CA GLY A 500 -2.06 15.43 12.23
C GLY A 500 -2.16 16.95 12.22
N HIS A 501 -1.53 17.58 11.23
CA HIS A 501 -1.59 19.03 11.04
C HIS A 501 -2.94 19.54 10.48
N GLY A 502 -3.80 18.66 9.99
CA GLY A 502 -5.14 18.99 9.50
C GLY A 502 -5.48 18.34 8.17
N ILE A 503 -6.63 18.74 7.61
CA ILE A 503 -7.08 18.26 6.30
C ILE A 503 -6.32 19.02 5.22
N VAL A 504 -5.77 18.31 4.23
CA VAL A 504 -5.01 18.91 3.13
C VAL A 504 -5.85 19.93 2.33
N ASP A 505 -5.20 20.98 1.83
CA ASP A 505 -5.87 22.08 1.14
C ASP A 505 -5.22 22.44 -0.20
N ALA A 506 -5.85 22.01 -1.29
CA ALA A 506 -5.40 22.27 -2.65
C ALA A 506 -5.40 23.76 -3.00
N LEU A 507 -6.33 24.55 -2.44
CA LEU A 507 -6.44 25.97 -2.75
C LEU A 507 -5.28 26.77 -2.15
N ALA A 508 -4.82 26.41 -0.94
CA ALA A 508 -3.62 27.01 -0.38
C ALA A 508 -2.37 26.68 -1.20
N ALA A 509 -2.24 25.44 -1.67
CA ALA A 509 -1.10 24.95 -2.46
C ALA A 509 -0.85 25.75 -3.74
N VAL A 510 -1.91 26.26 -4.37
CA VAL A 510 -1.77 27.07 -5.59
C VAL A 510 -1.67 28.57 -5.30
N LYS A 511 -2.07 29.04 -4.12
CA LYS A 511 -2.10 30.48 -3.77
C LYS A 511 -0.86 30.97 -3.05
N LYS A 512 -0.36 30.21 -2.09
CA LYS A 512 0.89 30.49 -1.35
C LYS A 512 2.05 29.89 -2.11
#